data_AF-A0A170V0Y6-F1
#
_entry.id   AF-A0A170V0Y6-F1
#
_cell.length_a   1.000
_cell.length_b   1.000
_cell.length_c   1.000
_cell.angle_alpha   90.00
_cell.angle_beta   90.00
_cell.angle_gamma   90.00
#
_symmetry.space_group_name_H-M   'P 1'
#
loop_
_entity.id
_entity.type
_entity.pdbx_description
1 polymer ?
#
loop_
_entity_poly.entity_id
_entity_poly.type
_entity_poly.pdbx_seq_one_letter_code
_entity_poly.pdbx_strand_id
1 'polypeptide(L)'
;GMADKAKEEFYTRPPKVGGWQSFKTFLWNSETNQFLGRTFASWAKILLFYVCFYTGLISFFFGLMALFYQTIDFTTPKWQQSSSLIGSNPGLGFRPMPPESHVESTLIWYKITDSNYAAWTTKLDDFLKPYREPDPPI
;
A
#
# COMPACT_ATOMS: atom_id res chain seq x y z
N GLY A 1 44.09 13.19 54.94
CA GLY A 1 44.43 11.81 54.52
C GLY A 1 43.19 11.14 53.99
N MET A 2 43.24 10.65 52.75
CA MET A 2 42.31 9.70 52.08
C MET A 2 40.79 9.98 52.02
N ALA A 3 40.21 10.86 52.85
CA ALA A 3 38.76 11.07 52.94
C ALA A 3 38.20 12.08 51.92
N ASP A 4 39.03 12.99 51.40
CA ASP A 4 38.57 14.08 50.52
C ASP A 4 38.52 13.70 49.03
N LYS A 5 39.14 12.58 48.62
CA LYS A 5 39.14 12.12 47.22
C LYS A 5 37.89 11.37 46.79
N ALA A 6 36.99 11.03 47.72
CA ALA A 6 35.82 10.18 47.43
C ALA A 6 34.61 10.93 46.87
N LYS A 7 34.64 12.27 46.77
CA LYS A 7 33.47 13.09 46.42
C LYS A 7 33.45 13.61 44.96
N GLU A 8 34.47 13.34 44.16
CA GLU A 8 34.60 13.92 42.81
C GLU A 8 34.32 12.96 41.65
N GLU A 9 34.14 11.65 41.88
CA GLU A 9 33.86 10.68 40.80
C GLU A 9 32.35 10.55 40.50
N PHE A 10 31.67 11.66 40.20
CA PHE A 10 30.22 11.67 39.92
C PHE A 10 29.84 11.42 38.45
N TYR A 11 30.81 11.28 37.55
CA TYR A 11 30.57 10.88 36.16
C TYR A 11 31.84 10.29 35.54
N THR A 12 31.92 8.96 35.46
CA THR A 12 32.92 8.30 34.62
C THR A 12 32.46 8.42 33.17
N ARG A 13 33.35 8.91 32.29
CA ARG A 13 33.04 8.94 30.85
C ARG A 13 32.73 7.50 30.42
N PRO A 14 31.63 7.28 29.67
CA PRO A 14 31.34 5.96 29.16
C PRO A 14 32.54 5.48 28.33
N PRO A 15 32.91 4.19 28.44
CA PRO A 15 34.04 3.65 27.70
C PRO A 15 33.87 3.95 26.20
N LYS A 16 34.95 4.39 25.55
CA LYS A 16 34.96 4.59 24.09
C LYS A 16 34.89 3.23 23.39
N VAL A 17 33.68 2.76 23.17
CA VAL A 17 33.37 1.56 22.39
C VAL A 17 33.38 1.88 20.90
N GLY A 18 33.87 0.94 20.07
CA GLY A 18 33.89 1.11 18.63
C GLY A 18 32.48 1.25 18.05
N GLY A 19 32.32 1.97 16.93
CA GLY A 19 30.99 2.32 16.37
C GLY A 19 30.06 1.12 16.13
N TRP A 20 30.61 -0.03 15.76
CA TRP A 20 29.84 -1.27 15.59
C TRP A 20 29.36 -1.88 16.92
N GLN A 21 30.18 -1.84 17.97
CA GLN A 21 29.77 -2.26 19.31
C GLN A 21 28.72 -1.30 19.90
N SER A 22 28.87 0.01 19.70
CA SER A 22 27.86 0.99 20.07
C SER A 22 26.51 0.73 19.40
N PHE A 23 26.52 0.41 18.10
CA PHE A 23 25.31 0.07 17.36
C PHE A 23 24.66 -1.22 17.86
N LYS A 24 25.45 -2.27 18.11
CA LYS A 24 24.95 -3.53 18.70
C LYS A 24 24.32 -3.31 20.07
N THR A 25 24.99 -2.57 20.95
CA THR A 25 24.48 -2.24 22.29
C THR A 25 23.25 -1.35 22.23
N PHE A 26 23.16 -0.45 21.25
CA PHE A 26 21.97 0.36 21.01
C PHE A 26 20.77 -0.49 20.57
N LEU A 27 20.98 -1.43 19.64
CA LEU A 27 19.94 -2.34 19.18
C LEU A 27 19.44 -3.23 20.31
N TRP A 28 20.37 -3.86 21.04
CA TRP A 28 20.07 -4.73 22.17
C TRP A 28 21.13 -4.57 23.27
N ASN A 29 20.70 -4.09 24.43
CA ASN A 29 21.52 -4.04 25.64
C ASN A 29 21.08 -5.15 26.58
N SER A 30 21.86 -6.23 26.66
CA SER A 30 21.59 -7.38 27.55
C SER A 30 21.83 -7.07 29.04
N GLU A 31 22.63 -6.05 29.37
CA GLU A 31 22.90 -5.67 30.76
C GLU A 31 21.70 -4.95 31.39
N THR A 32 21.07 -4.07 30.62
CA THR A 32 19.91 -3.29 31.07
C THR A 32 18.57 -3.85 30.58
N ASN A 33 18.60 -4.93 29.78
CA ASN A 33 17.44 -5.52 29.09
C ASN A 33 16.64 -4.47 28.31
N GLN A 34 17.35 -3.64 27.55
CA GLN A 34 16.76 -2.59 26.72
C GLN A 34 16.89 -2.94 25.24
N PHE A 35 15.79 -2.81 24.52
CA PHE A 35 15.73 -2.88 23.06
C PHE A 35 15.57 -1.47 22.51
N LEU A 36 16.46 -1.05 21.60
CA LEU A 36 16.47 0.31 21.04
C LEU A 36 16.42 1.42 22.11
N GLY A 37 17.13 1.22 23.22
CA GLY A 37 17.19 2.18 24.33
C GLY A 37 15.95 2.26 25.23
N ARG A 38 15.00 1.30 25.13
CA ARG A 38 13.83 1.23 26.01
C ARG A 38 13.65 -0.17 26.60
N THR A 39 13.14 -0.23 27.83
CA THR A 39 12.80 -1.50 28.47
C THR A 39 11.56 -2.12 27.83
N PHE A 40 11.42 -3.45 27.94
CA PHE A 40 10.24 -4.17 27.45
C PHE A 40 8.92 -3.60 28.02
N ALA A 41 8.91 -3.22 29.30
CA ALA A 41 7.74 -2.61 29.93
C ALA A 41 7.38 -1.24 29.31
N SER A 42 8.37 -0.45 28.90
CA SER A 42 8.12 0.80 28.17
C SER A 42 7.56 0.53 26.77
N TRP A 43 8.13 -0.44 26.06
CA TRP A 43 7.62 -0.90 24.76
C TRP A 43 6.17 -1.37 24.84
N ALA A 44 5.83 -2.20 25.83
CA ALA A 44 4.47 -2.68 26.03
C ALA A 44 3.46 -1.53 26.25
N LYS A 45 3.84 -0.50 27.03
CA LYS A 45 3.00 0.68 27.24
C LYS A 45 2.79 1.49 25.95
N ILE A 46 3.85 1.68 25.17
CA ILE A 46 3.78 2.40 23.88
C ILE A 46 2.89 1.64 22.90
N LEU A 47 3.11 0.32 22.77
CA LEU A 47 2.31 -0.54 21.90
C LEU A 47 0.84 -0.52 22.31
N LEU A 48 0.54 -0.69 23.61
CA LEU A 48 -0.83 -0.63 24.11
C LEU A 48 -1.49 0.71 23.80
N PHE A 49 -0.79 1.82 24.03
CA PHE A 49 -1.27 3.16 23.69
C PHE A 49 -1.62 3.27 22.21
N TYR A 50 -0.71 2.88 21.31
CA TYR A 50 -0.93 2.96 19.88
C TYR A 50 -2.03 2.02 19.39
N VAL A 51 -2.13 0.82 19.95
CA VAL A 51 -3.24 -0.10 19.62
C VAL A 51 -4.58 0.53 19.98
N CYS A 52 -4.74 1.06 21.21
CA CYS A 52 -5.98 1.71 21.61
C CYS A 52 -6.28 2.96 20.76
N PHE A 53 -5.26 3.79 20.53
CA PHE A 53 -5.39 5.00 19.73
C PHE A 53 -5.80 4.71 18.28
N TYR A 54 -5.09 3.81 17.60
CA TYR A 54 -5.40 3.46 16.22
C TYR A 54 -6.71 2.69 16.09
N THR A 55 -7.10 1.88 17.08
CA THR A 55 -8.42 1.25 17.09
C THR A 55 -9.53 2.31 17.10
N GLY A 56 -9.37 3.37 17.91
CA GLY A 56 -10.29 4.50 17.93
C GLY A 56 -10.32 5.25 16.60
N LEU A 57 -9.14 5.52 16.00
CA LEU A 57 -9.03 6.21 14.71
C LEU A 57 -9.68 5.41 13.57
N ILE A 58 -9.43 4.10 13.53
CA ILE A 58 -10.02 3.17 12.57
C ILE A 58 -11.54 3.12 12.75
N SER A 59 -12.02 3.02 14.00
CA SER A 59 -13.47 3.00 14.29
C SER A 59 -14.15 4.29 13.88
N PHE A 60 -13.52 5.44 14.12
CA PHE A 60 -14.01 6.74 13.68
C PHE A 60 -14.07 6.84 12.15
N PHE A 61 -13.01 6.41 11.45
CA PHE A 61 -12.99 6.36 9.99
C PHE A 61 -14.08 5.44 9.43
N PHE A 62 -14.25 4.24 9.99
CA PHE A 62 -15.33 3.34 9.59
C PHE A 62 -16.71 3.91 9.89
N GLY A 63 -16.88 4.64 10.99
CA GLY A 63 -18.11 5.36 11.30
C GLY A 63 -18.45 6.41 10.24
N LEU A 64 -17.46 7.24 9.85
CA LEU A 64 -17.63 8.21 8.75
C LEU A 64 -17.92 7.52 7.41
N MET A 65 -17.24 6.41 7.13
CA MET A 65 -17.47 5.62 5.92
C MET A 65 -18.88 5.03 5.90
N ALA A 66 -19.37 4.49 7.03
CA ALA A 66 -20.73 3.97 7.16
C ALA A 66 -21.79 5.05 6.92
N LEU A 67 -21.60 6.25 7.46
CA LEU A 67 -22.46 7.40 7.18
C LEU A 67 -22.41 7.79 5.70
N PHE A 68 -21.24 7.77 5.07
CA PHE A 68 -21.10 8.03 3.64
C PHE A 68 -21.84 7.00 2.79
N TYR A 69 -21.77 5.70 3.13
CA TYR A 69 -22.50 4.64 2.43
C TYR A 69 -24.02 4.82 2.47
N GLN A 70 -24.58 5.40 3.53
CA GLN A 70 -26.00 5.72 3.58
C GLN A 70 -26.42 6.78 2.54
N THR A 71 -25.47 7.50 1.96
CA THR A 71 -25.72 8.52 0.91
C THR A 71 -25.55 7.98 -0.51
N ILE A 72 -25.17 6.71 -0.67
CA ILE A 72 -24.93 6.06 -1.97
C ILE A 72 -26.17 5.26 -2.38
N ASP A 73 -26.55 5.39 -3.65
CA ASP A 73 -27.45 4.47 -4.32
C ASP A 73 -26.64 3.30 -4.93
N PHE A 74 -27.03 2.06 -4.64
CA PHE A 74 -26.37 0.85 -5.14
C PHE A 74 -26.75 0.49 -6.59
N THR A 75 -27.78 1.12 -7.14
CA THR A 75 -28.27 0.86 -8.49
C THR A 75 -27.71 1.83 -9.52
N THR A 76 -27.56 3.11 -9.14
CA THR A 76 -27.07 4.14 -10.07
C THR A 76 -26.04 5.08 -9.44
N PRO A 77 -25.00 5.48 -10.19
CA PRO A 77 -24.02 6.44 -9.67
C PRO A 77 -24.64 7.83 -9.51
N LYS A 78 -24.30 8.52 -8.42
CA LYS A 78 -24.85 9.84 -8.08
C LYS A 78 -24.55 10.93 -9.11
N TRP A 79 -23.35 10.92 -9.69
CA TRP A 79 -22.90 11.94 -10.65
C TRP A 79 -22.84 11.35 -12.06
N GLN A 80 -23.78 11.78 -12.91
CA GLN A 80 -23.91 11.31 -14.29
C GLN A 80 -23.88 12.48 -15.28
N GLN A 81 -23.49 12.18 -16.52
CA GLN A 81 -23.54 13.12 -17.65
C GLN A 81 -22.84 14.45 -17.35
N SER A 82 -23.54 15.58 -17.54
CA SER A 82 -23.04 16.94 -17.32
C SER A 82 -22.67 17.24 -15.87
N SER A 83 -23.17 16.45 -14.90
CA SER A 83 -22.75 16.53 -13.50
C SER A 83 -21.52 15.68 -13.19
N SER A 84 -21.03 14.91 -14.17
CA SER A 84 -19.81 14.10 -14.08
C SER A 84 -18.65 14.76 -14.82
N LEU A 85 -17.43 14.45 -14.41
CA LEU A 85 -16.20 14.99 -15.00
C LEU A 85 -16.08 14.69 -16.51
N ILE A 86 -16.58 13.54 -16.95
CA ILE A 86 -16.53 13.08 -18.35
C ILE A 86 -17.60 13.73 -19.25
N GLY A 87 -18.56 14.45 -18.65
CA GLY A 87 -19.65 15.08 -19.38
C GLY A 87 -20.65 14.09 -19.99
N SER A 88 -21.39 14.55 -20.99
CA SER A 88 -22.45 13.80 -21.67
C SER A 88 -22.01 13.14 -22.98
N ASN A 89 -20.73 13.18 -23.32
CA ASN A 89 -20.19 12.59 -24.55
C ASN A 89 -19.54 11.23 -24.24
N PRO A 90 -20.12 10.10 -24.69
CA PRO A 90 -19.54 8.79 -24.43
C PRO A 90 -18.21 8.61 -25.17
N GLY A 91 -17.28 7.90 -24.55
CA GLY A 91 -16.03 7.49 -25.21
C GLY A 91 -16.26 6.40 -26.25
N LEU A 92 -15.42 6.37 -27.29
CA LEU A 92 -15.38 5.30 -28.28
C LEU A 92 -14.08 4.51 -28.11
N GLY A 93 -14.20 3.21 -27.84
CA GLY A 93 -13.07 2.27 -27.82
C GLY A 93 -13.09 1.35 -29.03
N PHE A 94 -11.93 0.80 -29.41
CA PHE A 94 -11.82 -0.21 -30.46
C PHE A 94 -11.22 -1.53 -29.93
N ARG A 95 -11.34 -2.59 -30.72
CA ARG A 95 -10.73 -3.91 -30.50
C ARG A 95 -10.14 -4.42 -31.83
N PRO A 96 -9.06 -5.23 -31.81
CA PRO A 96 -8.33 -5.72 -30.64
C PRO A 96 -7.43 -4.65 -30.00
N MET A 97 -7.16 -4.79 -28.70
CA MET A 97 -6.23 -3.92 -27.97
C MET A 97 -4.76 -4.32 -28.24
N PRO A 98 -3.83 -3.36 -28.30
CA PRO A 98 -2.39 -3.62 -28.47
C PRO A 98 -1.83 -4.56 -27.38
N PRO A 99 -0.73 -5.28 -27.64
CA PRO A 99 -0.01 -6.04 -26.61
C PRO A 99 0.52 -5.12 -25.51
N GLU A 100 0.76 -5.67 -24.31
CA GLU A 100 1.17 -4.89 -23.14
C GLU A 100 2.49 -4.12 -23.36
N SER A 101 3.37 -4.62 -24.24
CA SER A 101 4.60 -3.93 -24.61
C SER A 101 4.36 -2.60 -25.35
N HIS A 102 3.15 -2.36 -25.87
CA HIS A 102 2.78 -1.19 -26.66
C HIS A 102 1.37 -0.66 -26.32
N VAL A 103 0.97 -0.68 -25.04
CA VAL A 103 -0.38 -0.22 -24.60
C VAL A 103 -0.72 1.21 -25.00
N GLU A 104 0.29 2.07 -25.17
CA GLU A 104 0.12 3.48 -25.56
C GLU A 104 -0.20 3.66 -27.05
N SER A 105 -0.09 2.61 -27.86
CA SER A 105 -0.27 2.70 -29.31
C SER A 105 -1.64 2.21 -29.76
N THR A 106 -2.33 3.02 -30.58
CA THR A 106 -3.54 2.58 -31.28
C THR A 106 -3.26 1.81 -32.57
N LEU A 107 -1.98 1.59 -32.89
CA LEU A 107 -1.56 1.01 -34.15
C LEU A 107 -1.79 -0.51 -34.18
N ILE A 108 -2.61 -0.95 -35.13
CA ILE A 108 -2.70 -2.36 -35.51
C ILE A 108 -1.80 -2.57 -36.71
N TRP A 109 -0.66 -3.22 -36.48
CA TRP A 109 0.28 -3.55 -37.54
C TRP A 109 0.37 -5.06 -37.71
N TYR A 110 0.24 -5.51 -38.94
CA TYR A 110 0.44 -6.91 -39.33
C TYR A 110 0.92 -6.97 -40.78
N LYS A 111 1.49 -8.10 -41.17
CA LYS A 111 1.95 -8.35 -42.54
C LYS A 111 1.31 -9.62 -43.05
N ILE A 112 0.71 -9.60 -44.24
CA ILE A 112 -0.02 -10.76 -44.81
C ILE A 112 0.89 -12.00 -44.96
N THR A 113 2.16 -11.78 -45.29
CA THR A 113 3.14 -12.85 -45.47
C THR A 113 3.70 -13.41 -44.15
N ASP A 114 3.46 -12.72 -43.04
CA ASP A 114 3.97 -13.08 -41.71
C ASP A 114 2.79 -13.54 -40.84
N SER A 115 3.00 -14.48 -39.91
CA SER A 115 1.94 -14.98 -39.03
C SER A 115 1.69 -14.05 -37.82
N ASN A 116 2.17 -12.82 -37.86
CA ASN A 116 2.08 -11.87 -36.76
C ASN A 116 0.64 -11.36 -36.49
N TYR A 117 -0.30 -11.61 -37.41
CA TYR A 117 -1.73 -11.34 -37.21
C TYR A 117 -2.39 -12.28 -36.18
N ALA A 118 -1.77 -13.43 -35.88
CA ALA A 118 -2.29 -14.39 -34.92
C ALA A 118 -2.58 -13.75 -33.56
N ALA A 119 -1.67 -12.90 -33.05
CA ALA A 119 -1.86 -12.18 -31.79
C ALA A 119 -3.10 -11.26 -31.78
N TRP A 120 -3.42 -10.64 -32.92
CA TRP A 120 -4.60 -9.78 -33.06
C TRP A 120 -5.89 -10.60 -33.12
N THR A 121 -5.87 -11.70 -33.85
CA THR A 121 -7.03 -12.59 -34.02
C THR A 121 -7.37 -13.35 -32.73
N THR A 122 -6.38 -13.87 -32.00
CA THR A 122 -6.61 -14.48 -30.68
C THR A 122 -7.30 -13.52 -29.72
N LYS A 123 -6.84 -12.26 -29.66
CA LYS A 123 -7.48 -11.24 -28.80
C LYS A 123 -8.91 -10.90 -29.21
N LEU A 124 -9.20 -10.91 -30.52
CA LEU A 124 -10.56 -10.74 -31.01
C LEU A 124 -11.42 -11.94 -30.66
N ASP A 125 -10.92 -13.16 -30.83
CA ASP A 125 -11.66 -14.38 -30.50
C ASP A 125 -11.96 -14.46 -29.00
N ASP A 126 -10.99 -14.11 -28.13
CA ASP A 126 -11.19 -14.04 -26.69
C ASP A 126 -12.25 -12.99 -26.30
N PHE A 127 -12.18 -11.80 -26.90
CA PHE A 127 -13.17 -10.75 -26.68
C PHE A 127 -14.58 -11.16 -27.12
N LEU A 128 -14.69 -11.90 -28.23
CA LEU A 128 -15.95 -12.34 -28.79
C LEU A 128 -16.51 -13.61 -28.15
N LYS A 129 -15.74 -14.32 -27.32
CA LYS A 129 -16.15 -15.60 -26.71
C LYS A 129 -17.51 -15.52 -25.98
N PRO A 130 -17.79 -14.53 -25.11
CA PRO A 130 -19.08 -14.43 -24.42
C PRO A 130 -20.27 -14.14 -25.36
N TYR A 131 -20.00 -13.71 -26.60
CA TYR A 131 -21.05 -13.45 -27.59
C TYR A 131 -21.33 -14.65 -28.50
N ARG A 132 -20.44 -15.64 -28.51
CA ARG A 132 -20.56 -16.87 -29.31
C ARG A 132 -21.17 -18.02 -28.51
N GLU A 133 -20.89 -18.06 -27.22
CA GLU A 133 -21.40 -19.06 -26.29
C GLU A 133 -22.35 -18.35 -25.31
N PRO A 134 -23.65 -18.69 -25.29
CA PRO A 134 -24.56 -18.11 -24.31
C PRO A 134 -24.10 -18.49 -22.90
N ASP A 135 -24.15 -17.54 -21.97
CA ASP A 135 -23.83 -17.81 -20.57
C ASP A 135 -24.68 -18.99 -20.05
N PRO A 136 -24.11 -19.87 -19.21
CA PRO A 136 -24.89 -20.92 -18.57
C PRO A 136 -26.03 -20.27 -17.77
N PRO A 137 -27.23 -20.86 -17.76
CA PRO A 137 -28.35 -20.32 -16.99
C PRO A 137 -27.98 -20.20 -15.51
N ILE A 138 -28.35 -19.06 -14.92
CA ILE A 138 -28.15 -18.68 -13.51
C ILE A 138 -28.99 -19.58 -12.61
#